data_AF-A0A5C5W917-F1
#
_entry.id   AF-A0A5C5W917-F1
#
_cell.length_a   1.000
_cell.length_b   1.000
_cell.length_c   1.000
_cell.angle_alpha   90.00
_cell.angle_beta   90.00
_cell.angle_gamma   90.00
#
_symmetry.space_group_name_H-M   'P 1'
#
loop_
_entity.id
_entity.type
_entity.pdbx_description
1 polymer ?
#
loop_
_entity_poly.entity_id
_entity_poly.type
_entity_poly.pdbx_seq_one_letter_code
_entity_poly.pdbx_strand_id
1 'polypeptide(L)'
;MSHQDVEVVSGWVAQIIPQSICSALSFRKDVRWSARQFVTVIWLWSLAPQNTLTDRFEWARSKALRLFPESGHGGASFQAFMKMMRRWGDVLIVLLLEVMQSTMQKKLRNFRGDHGFAMFGIDGSRIALPRTKANQQRLTKGLNPNCCRHPSAGADRLVRDFG
;
A
#
# COMPACT_ATOMS: atom_id res chain seq x y z
N MET A 1 -6.94 -12.18 -16.73
CA MET A 1 -5.48 -12.01 -16.74
C MET A 1 -4.99 -12.69 -17.99
N SER A 2 -4.62 -11.87 -18.95
CA SER A 2 -3.87 -12.28 -20.12
C SER A 2 -2.50 -12.83 -19.70
N HIS A 3 -1.77 -13.51 -20.59
CA HIS A 3 -0.43 -13.99 -20.31
C HIS A 3 0.52 -12.83 -19.93
N GLN A 4 0.36 -11.68 -20.59
CA GLN A 4 1.15 -10.47 -20.35
C GLN A 4 0.90 -9.88 -18.95
N ASP A 5 -0.33 -9.95 -18.44
CA ASP A 5 -0.65 -9.50 -17.08
C ASP A 5 0.05 -10.35 -16.02
N VAL A 6 0.23 -11.66 -16.27
CA VAL A 6 0.87 -12.58 -15.33
C VAL A 6 2.35 -12.26 -15.18
N GLU A 7 3.05 -11.97 -16.27
CA GLU A 7 4.48 -11.61 -16.26
C GLU A 7 4.75 -10.28 -15.57
N VAL A 8 3.91 -9.27 -15.83
CA VAL A 8 4.04 -7.98 -15.15
C VAL A 8 3.81 -8.16 -13.65
N VAL A 9 2.72 -8.84 -13.27
CA VAL A 9 2.39 -9.07 -11.87
C VAL A 9 3.46 -9.91 -11.17
N SER A 10 4.03 -10.93 -11.82
CA SER A 10 5.10 -11.75 -11.22
C SER A 10 6.36 -10.91 -10.96
N GLY A 11 6.70 -9.99 -11.86
CA GLY A 11 7.79 -9.03 -11.67
C GLY A 11 7.57 -8.12 -10.45
N TRP A 12 6.35 -7.59 -10.28
CA TRP A 12 5.99 -6.80 -9.09
C TRP A 12 6.03 -7.62 -7.80
N VAL A 13 5.50 -8.85 -7.84
CA VAL A 13 5.54 -9.77 -6.70
C VAL A 13 6.98 -10.06 -6.29
N ALA A 14 7.90 -10.29 -7.23
CA ALA A 14 9.31 -10.50 -6.91
C ALA A 14 9.99 -9.27 -6.28
N GLN A 15 9.56 -8.05 -6.66
CA GLN A 15 10.08 -6.82 -6.06
C GLN A 15 9.50 -6.55 -4.65
N ILE A 16 8.20 -6.81 -4.46
CA ILE A 16 7.49 -6.51 -3.20
C ILE A 16 7.68 -7.62 -2.16
N ILE A 17 7.82 -8.87 -2.61
CA ILE A 17 7.96 -10.06 -1.77
C ILE A 17 9.35 -10.66 -2.00
N PRO A 18 10.42 -10.02 -1.47
CA PRO A 18 11.76 -10.53 -1.59
C PRO A 18 11.91 -11.83 -0.80
N GLN A 19 12.95 -12.59 -1.14
CA GLN A 19 13.25 -13.85 -0.48
C GLN A 19 13.46 -13.71 1.03
N SER A 20 13.92 -12.54 1.52
CA SER A 20 14.07 -12.25 2.94
C SER A 20 12.76 -12.37 3.72
N ILE A 21 11.64 -11.89 3.16
CA ILE A 21 10.31 -12.06 3.77
C ILE A 21 9.96 -13.55 3.81
N CYS A 22 10.22 -14.27 2.72
CA CYS A 22 9.90 -15.69 2.63
C CYS A 22 10.69 -16.52 3.66
N SER A 23 11.97 -16.18 3.87
CA SER A 23 12.84 -16.87 4.84
C SER A 23 12.49 -16.57 6.30
N ALA A 24 11.84 -15.44 6.59
CA ALA A 24 11.36 -15.13 7.93
C ALA A 24 10.13 -15.97 8.35
N LEU A 25 9.45 -16.59 7.38
CA LEU A 25 8.28 -17.42 7.62
C LEU A 25 8.68 -18.89 7.69
N SER A 26 8.60 -19.48 8.88
CA SER A 26 8.79 -20.91 9.07
C SER A 26 7.45 -21.62 9.25
N PHE A 27 7.09 -22.43 8.26
CA PHE A 27 5.87 -23.22 8.30
C PHE A 27 6.15 -24.64 8.77
N ARG A 28 5.16 -25.23 9.45
CA ARG A 28 5.22 -26.65 9.79
C ARG A 28 5.12 -27.48 8.51
N LYS A 29 5.67 -28.71 8.54
CA LYS A 29 5.73 -29.60 7.37
C LYS A 29 4.35 -30.03 6.83
N ASP A 30 3.30 -29.91 7.64
CA ASP A 30 1.90 -30.20 7.31
C ASP A 30 1.18 -29.04 6.60
N VAL A 31 1.79 -27.86 6.54
CA VAL A 31 1.20 -26.67 5.93
C VAL A 31 1.46 -26.68 4.43
N ARG A 32 0.39 -26.71 3.64
CA ARG A 32 0.43 -26.71 2.16
C ARG A 32 0.79 -25.37 1.51
N TRP A 33 1.04 -24.34 2.31
CA TRP A 33 1.39 -23.02 1.80
C TRP A 33 2.89 -22.92 1.62
N SER A 34 3.36 -22.42 0.47
CA SER A 34 4.70 -21.84 0.41
C SER A 34 4.66 -20.42 0.99
N ALA A 35 5.77 -19.98 1.60
CA ALA A 35 5.90 -18.63 2.16
C ALA A 35 5.57 -17.55 1.12
N ARG A 36 6.09 -17.72 -0.10
CA ARG A 36 5.85 -16.81 -1.22
C ARG A 36 4.39 -16.79 -1.66
N GLN A 37 3.75 -17.95 -1.78
CA GLN A 37 2.32 -18.04 -2.09
C GLN A 37 1.47 -17.35 -1.02
N PHE A 38 1.76 -17.59 0.26
CA PHE A 38 1.00 -17.02 1.37
C PHE A 38 1.06 -15.49 1.38
N VAL A 39 2.25 -14.89 1.29
CA VAL A 39 2.40 -13.43 1.25
C VAL A 39 1.76 -12.84 -0.01
N THR A 40 1.86 -13.54 -1.15
CA THR A 40 1.19 -13.09 -2.39
C THR A 40 -0.32 -13.10 -2.25
N VAL A 41 -0.90 -14.12 -1.62
CA VAL A 41 -2.34 -14.15 -1.34
C VAL A 41 -2.73 -13.02 -0.40
N ILE A 42 -1.97 -12.73 0.66
CA ILE A 42 -2.25 -11.59 1.54
C ILE A 42 -2.26 -10.28 0.76
N TRP A 43 -1.24 -10.06 -0.07
CA TRP A 43 -1.12 -8.84 -0.85
C TRP A 43 -2.28 -8.69 -1.84
N LEU A 44 -2.56 -9.72 -2.65
CA LEU A 44 -3.69 -9.71 -3.57
C LEU A 44 -5.04 -9.59 -2.87
N TRP A 45 -5.19 -10.21 -1.69
CA TRP A 45 -6.40 -10.14 -0.88
C TRP A 45 -6.68 -8.72 -0.38
N SER A 46 -5.63 -7.96 -0.06
CA SER A 46 -5.76 -6.54 0.33
C SER A 46 -6.20 -5.63 -0.84
N LEU A 47 -5.91 -6.04 -2.08
CA LEU A 47 -6.23 -5.31 -3.32
C LEU A 47 -7.50 -5.84 -4.02
N ALA A 48 -8.13 -6.87 -3.46
CA ALA A 48 -9.20 -7.59 -4.11
C ALA A 48 -10.49 -6.74 -4.18
N PRO A 49 -11.12 -6.61 -5.37
CA PRO A 49 -12.28 -5.73 -5.57
C PRO A 49 -13.59 -6.31 -5.03
N GLN A 50 -13.61 -7.55 -4.53
CA GLN A 50 -14.82 -8.20 -4.05
C GLN A 50 -15.36 -7.56 -2.76
N ASN A 51 -16.65 -7.77 -2.48
CA ASN A 51 -17.30 -7.15 -1.33
C ASN A 51 -17.15 -7.97 -0.04
N THR A 52 -16.92 -9.28 -0.12
CA THR A 52 -16.78 -10.15 1.05
C THR A 52 -15.33 -10.62 1.24
N LEU A 53 -14.90 -10.81 2.49
CA LEU A 53 -13.54 -11.27 2.81
C LEU A 53 -13.24 -12.66 2.22
N THR A 54 -14.24 -13.54 2.18
CA THR A 54 -14.10 -14.89 1.62
C THR A 54 -13.97 -14.85 0.09
N ASP A 55 -14.76 -14.04 -0.60
CA ASP A 55 -14.66 -13.92 -2.07
C ASP A 55 -13.33 -13.28 -2.48
N ARG A 56 -12.88 -12.27 -1.71
CA ARG A 56 -11.53 -11.70 -1.89
C ARG A 56 -10.46 -12.78 -1.74
N PHE A 57 -10.61 -13.68 -0.77
CA PHE A 57 -9.63 -14.74 -0.52
C PHE A 57 -9.60 -15.74 -1.67
N GLU A 58 -10.75 -16.22 -2.13
CA GLU A 58 -10.81 -17.13 -3.28
C GLU A 58 -10.28 -16.48 -4.55
N TRP A 59 -10.61 -15.20 -4.77
CA TRP A 59 -10.05 -14.43 -5.87
C TRP A 59 -8.52 -14.38 -5.77
N ALA A 60 -7.96 -13.94 -4.65
CA ALA A 60 -6.53 -13.80 -4.43
C ALA A 60 -5.79 -15.15 -4.55
N ARG A 61 -6.35 -16.21 -3.95
CA ARG A 61 -5.83 -17.58 -4.05
C ARG A 61 -5.81 -18.06 -5.48
N SER A 62 -6.90 -17.86 -6.24
CA SER A 62 -6.97 -18.26 -7.65
C SER A 62 -5.90 -17.56 -8.51
N LYS A 63 -5.57 -16.30 -8.18
CA LYS A 63 -4.50 -15.55 -8.87
C LYS A 63 -3.12 -16.03 -8.45
N ALA A 64 -2.89 -16.24 -7.16
CA ALA A 64 -1.61 -16.74 -6.65
C ALA A 64 -1.28 -18.14 -7.20
N LEU A 65 -2.27 -19.03 -7.34
CA LEU A 65 -2.06 -20.35 -7.96
C LEU A 65 -1.65 -20.27 -9.43
N ARG A 66 -2.10 -19.24 -10.16
CA ARG A 66 -1.64 -18.99 -11.54
C ARG A 66 -0.23 -18.42 -11.60
N LEU A 67 0.18 -17.67 -10.57
CA LEU A 67 1.53 -17.10 -10.47
C LEU A 67 2.57 -18.14 -10.02
N PHE A 68 2.15 -19.18 -9.29
CA PHE A 68 3.03 -20.20 -8.72
C PHE A 68 2.47 -21.62 -8.94
N PRO A 69 2.38 -22.10 -10.19
CA PRO A 69 1.84 -23.43 -10.50
C PRO A 69 2.65 -24.56 -9.85
N GLU A 70 3.97 -24.39 -9.68
CA GLU A 70 4.88 -25.37 -9.10
C GLU A 70 4.77 -25.51 -7.57
N SER A 71 4.20 -24.51 -6.89
CA SER A 71 4.22 -24.42 -5.42
C SER A 71 3.09 -25.21 -4.72
N GLY A 72 2.38 -26.08 -5.45
CA GLY A 72 1.30 -26.92 -4.91
C GLY A 72 0.02 -26.16 -4.56
N HIS A 73 -1.02 -26.91 -4.22
CA HIS A 73 -2.35 -26.37 -3.91
C HIS A 73 -2.30 -25.61 -2.56
N GLY A 74 -2.07 -24.30 -2.62
CA GLY A 74 -2.18 -23.39 -1.47
C GLY A 74 -3.46 -23.68 -0.68
N GLY A 75 -3.32 -23.70 0.66
CA GLY A 75 -4.34 -24.22 1.58
C GLY A 75 -5.76 -23.75 1.23
N ALA A 76 -6.68 -24.70 1.11
CA ALA A 76 -7.99 -24.46 0.50
C ALA A 76 -8.99 -23.72 1.40
N SER A 77 -8.69 -23.54 2.69
CA SER A 77 -9.65 -23.01 3.65
C SER A 77 -9.32 -21.58 4.05
N PHE A 78 -10.30 -20.69 3.89
CA PHE A 78 -10.27 -19.34 4.44
C PHE A 78 -9.97 -19.34 5.95
N GLN A 79 -10.48 -20.31 6.71
CA GLN A 79 -10.21 -20.41 8.16
C GLN A 79 -8.74 -20.71 8.46
N ALA A 80 -8.12 -21.59 7.67
CA ALA A 80 -6.69 -21.87 7.80
C ALA A 80 -5.86 -20.63 7.43
N PHE A 81 -6.25 -19.91 6.39
CA PHE A 81 -5.64 -18.64 5.99
C PHE A 81 -5.71 -17.59 7.12
N MET A 82 -6.88 -17.40 7.72
CA MET A 82 -7.05 -16.45 8.85
C MET A 82 -6.22 -16.85 10.08
N LYS A 83 -6.11 -18.15 10.37
CA LYS A 83 -5.21 -18.65 11.45
C LYS A 83 -3.75 -18.31 11.16
N MET A 84 -3.31 -18.45 9.91
CA MET A 84 -1.96 -18.08 9.51
C MET A 84 -1.73 -16.57 9.60
N MET A 85 -2.69 -15.76 9.15
CA MET A 85 -2.59 -14.30 9.27
C MET A 85 -2.54 -13.85 10.73
N ARG A 86 -3.32 -14.45 11.63
CA ARG A 86 -3.24 -14.12 13.06
C ARG A 86 -1.85 -14.42 13.64
N ARG A 87 -1.19 -15.47 13.16
CA ARG A 87 0.13 -15.86 13.64
C ARG A 87 1.25 -14.99 13.09
N TRP A 88 1.16 -14.61 11.83
CA TRP A 88 2.27 -13.98 11.09
C TRP A 88 2.02 -12.52 10.70
N GLY A 89 0.81 -12.01 10.92
CA GLY A 89 0.38 -10.68 10.47
C GLY A 89 1.28 -9.56 10.97
N ASP A 90 1.57 -9.54 12.26
CA ASP A 90 2.41 -8.48 12.86
C ASP A 90 3.83 -8.48 12.26
N VAL A 91 4.43 -9.68 12.13
CA VAL A 91 5.75 -9.85 11.52
C VAL A 91 5.73 -9.41 10.05
N LEU A 92 4.68 -9.79 9.32
CA LEU A 92 4.54 -9.46 7.90
C LEU A 92 4.35 -7.97 7.67
N ILE A 93 3.59 -7.27 8.52
CA ILE A 93 3.39 -5.83 8.41
C ILE A 93 4.74 -5.11 8.51
N VAL A 94 5.55 -5.44 9.52
CA VAL A 94 6.88 -4.83 9.71
C VAL A 94 7.77 -5.10 8.49
N LEU A 95 7.87 -6.35 8.05
CA LEU A 95 8.73 -6.72 6.93
C LEU A 95 8.28 -6.10 5.60
N LEU A 96 6.97 -6.09 5.32
CA LEU A 96 6.43 -5.46 4.11
C LEU A 96 6.65 -3.95 4.14
N LEU A 97 6.46 -3.28 5.28
CA LEU A 97 6.71 -1.86 5.42
C LEU A 97 8.19 -1.53 5.15
N GLU A 98 9.12 -2.27 5.72
CA GLU A 98 10.56 -2.07 5.48
C GLU A 98 10.92 -2.23 4.01
N VAL A 99 10.39 -3.26 3.34
CA VAL A 99 10.63 -3.50 1.92
C VAL A 99 10.02 -2.41 1.06
N MET A 100 8.78 -2.01 1.33
CA MET A 100 8.10 -0.95 0.59
C MET A 100 8.81 0.39 0.76
N GLN A 101 9.18 0.77 1.99
CA GLN A 101 9.93 1.99 2.27
C GLN A 101 11.29 1.98 1.59
N SER A 102 12.04 0.88 1.67
CA SER A 102 13.34 0.74 1.02
C SER A 102 13.23 0.82 -0.51
N THR A 103 12.21 0.18 -1.08
CA THR A 103 11.95 0.21 -2.53
C THR A 103 11.56 1.60 -2.98
N MET A 104 10.70 2.27 -2.22
CA MET A 104 10.26 3.63 -2.45
C MET A 104 11.44 4.60 -2.38
N GLN A 105 12.31 4.51 -1.37
CA GLN A 105 13.52 5.33 -1.27
C GLN A 105 14.47 5.11 -2.45
N LYS A 106 14.65 3.86 -2.89
CA LYS A 106 15.50 3.55 -4.06
C LYS A 106 14.93 4.13 -5.36
N LYS A 107 13.62 3.99 -5.60
CA LYS A 107 12.96 4.51 -6.80
C LYS A 107 12.82 6.03 -6.78
N LEU A 108 12.58 6.61 -5.60
CA LEU A 108 12.41 8.06 -5.41
C LEU A 108 13.71 8.80 -5.12
N ARG A 109 14.87 8.13 -5.04
CA ARG A 109 16.18 8.79 -4.85
C ARG A 109 16.44 9.86 -5.92
N ASN A 110 15.90 9.66 -7.12
CA ASN A 110 15.99 10.60 -8.24
C ASN A 110 14.78 11.55 -8.29
N PHE A 111 13.76 11.32 -7.48
CA PHE A 111 12.55 12.13 -7.37
C PHE A 111 12.78 13.23 -6.33
N ARG A 112 13.66 14.18 -6.66
CA ARG A 112 13.63 15.49 -5.99
C ARG A 112 12.43 16.22 -6.58
N GLY A 113 11.33 16.31 -5.83
CA GLY A 113 10.28 17.25 -6.20
C GLY A 113 10.91 18.63 -6.38
N ASP A 114 10.36 19.46 -7.28
CA ASP A 114 10.94 20.72 -7.76
C ASP A 114 11.35 21.72 -6.65
N HIS A 115 11.00 21.46 -5.39
CA HIS A 115 11.34 22.27 -4.23
C HIS A 115 11.86 21.48 -3.02
N GLY A 116 12.41 20.28 -3.20
CA GLY A 116 12.98 19.47 -2.12
C GLY A 116 11.95 18.73 -1.25
N PHE A 117 10.69 18.66 -1.71
CA PHE A 117 9.63 17.89 -1.05
C PHE A 117 9.37 16.60 -1.81
N ALA A 118 9.28 15.48 -1.11
CA ALA A 118 8.74 14.24 -1.65
C ALA A 118 7.21 14.37 -1.70
N MET A 119 6.63 14.43 -2.91
CA MET A 119 5.18 14.38 -3.06
C MET A 119 4.72 12.93 -2.87
N PHE A 120 3.84 12.70 -1.91
CA PHE A 120 3.11 11.45 -1.77
C PHE A 120 1.69 11.66 -2.27
N GLY A 121 1.26 10.84 -3.23
CA GLY A 121 -0.16 10.73 -3.56
C GLY A 121 -0.87 10.09 -2.38
N ILE A 122 -1.63 10.87 -1.63
CA ILE A 122 -2.50 10.35 -0.59
C ILE A 122 -3.90 10.26 -1.18
N ASP A 123 -4.48 9.06 -1.10
CA ASP A 123 -5.87 8.82 -1.49
C ASP A 123 -6.79 9.63 -0.57
N GLY A 124 -7.43 10.67 -1.13
CA GLY A 124 -8.49 11.48 -0.54
C GLY A 124 -8.19 12.27 0.75
N SER A 125 -7.12 11.99 1.48
CA SER A 125 -6.87 12.58 2.79
C SER A 125 -6.17 13.92 2.63
N ARG A 126 -6.87 14.99 3.03
CA ARG A 126 -6.31 16.35 3.09
C ARG A 126 -5.23 16.40 4.17
N ILE A 127 -3.95 16.40 3.77
CA ILE A 127 -2.88 16.76 4.70
C ILE A 127 -2.96 18.27 4.93
N ALA A 128 -3.21 18.69 6.16
CA ALA A 128 -3.03 20.07 6.54
C ALA A 128 -1.53 20.38 6.60
N LEU A 129 -0.99 21.09 5.60
CA LEU A 129 0.31 21.74 5.74
C LEU A 129 0.20 22.80 6.84
N PRO A 130 1.24 22.98 7.69
CA PRO A 130 1.29 24.10 8.61
C PRO A 130 1.08 25.41 7.83
N ARG A 131 0.03 26.16 8.21
CA ARG A 131 -0.31 27.48 7.64
C ARG A 131 0.71 28.54 8.10
N THR A 132 1.96 28.39 7.68
CA THR A 132 2.96 29.43 7.83
C THR A 132 2.83 30.43 6.68
N LYS A 133 3.18 31.70 6.94
CA LYS A 133 3.17 32.75 5.90
C LYS A 133 4.03 32.36 4.69
N ALA A 134 5.16 31.70 4.93
CA ALA A 134 6.07 31.22 3.89
C ALA A 134 5.43 30.13 3.01
N ASN A 135 4.76 29.15 3.61
CA ASN A 135 4.08 28.08 2.87
C ASN A 135 2.89 28.63 2.08
N GLN A 136 2.13 29.56 2.67
CA GLN A 136 0.98 30.17 2.02
C GLN A 136 1.40 31.00 0.80
N GLN A 137 2.42 31.84 0.93
CA GLN A 137 2.96 32.63 -0.18
C GLN A 137 3.50 31.77 -1.34
N ARG A 138 4.14 30.64 -1.02
CA ARG A 138 4.63 29.69 -2.04
C ARG A 138 3.49 28.95 -2.74
N LEU A 139 2.44 28.57 -2.02
CA LEU A 139 1.27 27.91 -2.60
C LEU A 139 0.46 28.87 -3.49
N THR A 140 0.33 30.14 -3.10
CA THR A 140 -0.44 31.14 -3.85
C THR A 140 0.28 31.70 -5.08
N LYS A 141 1.58 31.43 -5.26
CA LYS A 141 2.41 32.03 -6.31
C LYS A 141 2.07 31.59 -7.75
N GLY A 142 1.13 30.67 -7.96
CA GLY A 142 0.65 30.25 -9.28
C GLY A 142 -0.87 30.04 -9.37
N LEU A 143 -1.63 30.41 -8.33
CA LEU A 143 -3.08 30.26 -8.32
C LEU A 143 -3.71 31.50 -8.96
N ASN A 144 -4.52 31.29 -10.01
CA ASN A 144 -5.33 32.36 -10.59
C ASN A 144 -6.21 32.96 -9.47
N PRO A 145 -6.11 34.27 -9.17
CA PRO A 145 -6.87 34.90 -8.09
C PRO A 145 -8.38 34.82 -8.28
N ASN A 146 -8.86 34.45 -9.47
CA ASN A 146 -10.28 34.27 -9.77
C ASN A 146 -10.82 32.86 -9.49
N CYS A 147 -9.97 31.85 -9.22
CA CYS A 147 -10.42 30.48 -8.98
C CYS A 147 -11.05 30.25 -7.58
N CYS A 148 -10.91 31.21 -6.65
CA CYS A 148 -11.38 31.08 -5.27
C CYS A 148 -12.50 32.05 -4.88
N ARG A 149 -13.23 32.67 -5.82
CA ARG A 149 -14.47 33.38 -5.47
C ARG A 149 -15.61 32.38 -5.24
N HIS A 150 -15.55 31.65 -4.13
CA HIS A 150 -16.75 31.11 -3.50
C HIS A 150 -17.05 31.93 -2.23
N PRO A 151 -18.26 32.47 -2.07
CA PRO A 151 -18.60 33.31 -0.94
C PRO A 151 -18.79 32.42 0.29
N SER A 152 -17.78 32.37 1.15
CA SER A 152 -17.97 32.05 2.57
C SER A 152 -17.38 33.20 3.38
N ALA A 153 -18.07 34.34 3.30
CA ALA A 153 -17.94 35.39 4.29
C ALA A 153 -18.43 34.82 5.64
N GLY A 154 -17.57 34.81 6.66
CA GLY A 154 -18.03 34.45 8.01
C GLY A 154 -17.02 33.90 9.02
N ALA A 155 -15.70 34.03 8.83
CA ALA A 155 -14.73 33.50 9.81
C ALA A 155 -13.61 34.48 10.19
N ASP A 156 -13.89 35.78 10.21
CA ASP A 156 -12.88 36.82 10.50
C ASP A 156 -13.20 37.64 11.77
N ARG A 157 -13.67 36.95 12.81
CA ARG A 157 -13.84 37.57 14.13
C ARG A 157 -13.72 36.52 15.23
N LEU A 158 -12.49 36.26 15.68
CA LEU A 158 -12.12 35.84 17.05
C LEU A 158 -10.66 35.34 17.10
N VAL A 159 -9.68 36.23 16.89
CA VAL A 159 -8.34 36.09 17.53
C VAL A 159 -7.75 37.50 17.69
N ARG A 160 -8.36 38.30 18.56
CA ARG A 160 -7.65 39.31 19.35
C ARG A 160 -8.10 39.07 20.78
N ASP A 161 -7.15 39.19 21.70
CA ASP A 161 -7.26 38.91 23.14
C ASP A 161 -6.79 37.50 23.52
N PHE A 162 -5.47 37.32 23.47
CA PHE A 162 -4.71 36.78 24.60
C PHE A 162 -3.32 37.42 24.55
N GLY A 163 -3.14 38.42 25.40
CA GLY A 163 -1.83 38.85 25.90
C GLY A 163 -1.44 38.03 27.12
#